data_AF-A0AA36L242-F1
#
_entry.id   AF-A0AA36L242-F1
#
_cell.length_a   1.000
_cell.length_b   1.000
_cell.length_c   1.000
_cell.angle_alpha   90.00
_cell.angle_beta   90.00
_cell.angle_gamma   90.00
#
_symmetry.space_group_name_H-M   'P 1'
#
loop_
_entity.id
_entity.type
_entity.pdbx_description
1 polymer ?
#
loop_
_entity_poly.entity_id
_entity_poly.type
_entity_poly.pdbx_seq_one_letter_code
_entity_poly.pdbx_strand_id
1 'polypeptide(L)'
;MTISLHPEQHLRPFRGILQADAFAGYDRLFSAEREGGALTEAGCWAHARRKIHDVYISTKSATAEEALKLIGELYAIEHEIRGLPVSERLAVRQMQSKPLLTSLYKLMQEKEHTLSKKCRLRDAFRYIRKHWVALCNFCDDGLAEADNNTAERALRAVCLGKKTCSSVAITAASVEHCCTG
;
A
#
# COMPACT_ATOMS: atom_id res chain seq x y z
N MET A 1 -12.06 -28.08 5.76
CA MET A 1 -12.52 -26.69 5.63
C MET A 1 -11.79 -26.02 4.48
N THR A 2 -12.47 -25.97 3.34
CA THR A 2 -11.98 -25.43 2.08
C THR A 2 -12.10 -23.91 2.14
N ILE A 3 -11.03 -23.19 2.53
CA ILE A 3 -10.98 -21.74 2.41
C ILE A 3 -10.58 -21.43 0.96
N SER A 4 -11.55 -21.59 0.06
CA SER A 4 -11.55 -20.92 -1.24
C SER A 4 -12.83 -20.09 -1.28
N LEU A 5 -12.96 -19.19 -0.30
CA LEU A 5 -14.08 -18.24 -0.21
C LEU A 5 -13.78 -17.09 -1.16
N HIS A 6 -14.69 -16.83 -2.10
CA HIS A 6 -14.65 -15.65 -2.95
C HIS A 6 -14.51 -14.41 -2.05
N PRO A 7 -13.39 -13.65 -2.12
CA PRO A 7 -13.17 -12.49 -1.27
C PRO A 7 -14.32 -11.48 -1.35
N GLU A 8 -14.93 -11.35 -2.53
CA GLU A 8 -16.11 -10.53 -2.79
C GLU A 8 -17.30 -10.91 -1.90
N GLN A 9 -17.61 -12.21 -1.76
CA GLN A 9 -18.72 -12.68 -0.95
C GLN A 9 -18.45 -12.50 0.55
N HIS A 10 -17.23 -12.82 0.99
CA HIS A 10 -16.86 -12.72 2.39
C HIS A 10 -16.85 -11.27 2.87
N LEU A 11 -16.35 -10.35 2.03
CA LEU A 11 -16.25 -8.95 2.37
C LEU A 11 -17.54 -8.18 2.06
N ARG A 12 -18.57 -8.78 1.44
CA ARG A 12 -19.82 -8.10 1.05
C ARG A 12 -20.41 -7.14 2.10
N PRO A 13 -20.47 -7.46 3.42
CA PRO A 13 -20.97 -6.51 4.42
C PRO A 13 -19.95 -5.42 4.82
N PHE A 14 -18.66 -5.62 4.54
CA PHE A 14 -17.59 -4.70 4.89
C PHE A 14 -17.69 -3.38 4.12
N ARG A 15 -17.35 -2.29 4.81
CA ARG A 15 -17.25 -0.92 4.31
C ARG A 15 -15.99 -0.29 4.89
N GLY A 16 -15.38 0.63 4.15
CA GLY A 16 -14.20 1.37 4.60
C GLY A 16 -12.94 0.98 3.84
N ILE A 17 -11.80 1.11 4.50
CA ILE A 17 -10.48 0.95 3.89
C ILE A 17 -9.99 -0.50 4.00
N LEU A 18 -9.60 -1.05 2.86
CA LEU A 18 -9.06 -2.39 2.74
C LEU A 18 -7.61 -2.30 2.29
N GLN A 19 -6.71 -2.79 3.13
CA GLN A 19 -5.30 -2.85 2.77
C GLN A 19 -4.98 -4.15 2.04
N ALA A 20 -4.41 -4.03 0.85
CA ALA A 20 -4.04 -5.15 0.01
C ALA A 20 -2.67 -4.93 -0.65
N ASP A 21 -2.00 -6.03 -1.03
CA ASP A 21 -1.03 -5.95 -2.11
C ASP A 21 -1.82 -5.73 -3.40
N ALA A 22 -1.31 -4.92 -4.34
CA ALA A 22 -2.04 -4.56 -5.56
C ALA A 22 -2.12 -5.72 -6.58
N PHE A 23 -2.54 -6.89 -6.09
CA PHE A 23 -2.84 -8.09 -6.82
C PHE A 23 -4.17 -7.90 -7.55
N ALA A 24 -4.13 -8.03 -8.88
CA ALA A 24 -5.28 -7.76 -9.75
C ALA A 24 -6.53 -8.61 -9.43
N GLY A 25 -6.37 -9.74 -8.73
CA GLY A 25 -7.51 -10.55 -8.26
C GLY A 25 -8.42 -9.83 -7.26
N TYR A 26 -8.01 -8.68 -6.71
CA TYR A 26 -8.81 -7.85 -5.82
C TYR A 26 -9.47 -6.66 -6.48
N ASP A 27 -9.23 -6.38 -7.76
CA ASP A 27 -9.72 -5.17 -8.44
C ASP A 27 -11.25 -5.01 -8.31
N ARG A 28 -11.99 -6.13 -8.30
CA ARG A 28 -13.45 -6.14 -8.11
C ARG A 28 -13.90 -5.67 -6.72
N LEU A 29 -13.06 -5.77 -5.70
CA LEU A 29 -13.35 -5.28 -4.35
C LEU A 29 -13.43 -3.74 -4.29
N PHE A 30 -12.75 -3.07 -5.23
CA PHE A 30 -12.66 -1.62 -5.32
C PHE A 30 -13.55 -1.04 -6.42
N SER A 31 -14.28 -1.89 -7.15
CA SER A 31 -15.21 -1.46 -8.20
C SER A 31 -16.45 -0.77 -7.62
N ALA A 32 -16.91 0.28 -8.29
CA ALA A 32 -18.19 0.92 -8.01
C ALA A 32 -19.38 -0.05 -8.19
N GLU A 33 -19.21 -1.08 -9.01
CA GLU A 33 -20.22 -2.11 -9.29
C GLU A 33 -20.29 -3.19 -8.21
N ARG A 34 -19.40 -3.14 -7.21
CA ARG A 34 -19.39 -4.11 -6.13
C ARG A 34 -20.70 -4.06 -5.34
N GLU A 35 -21.28 -5.22 -5.10
CA GLU A 35 -22.43 -5.34 -4.21
C GLU A 35 -22.04 -4.96 -2.77
N GLY A 36 -22.68 -3.92 -2.24
CA GLY A 36 -22.27 -3.28 -1.00
C GLY A 36 -21.32 -2.09 -1.17
N GLY A 37 -21.13 -1.59 -2.39
CA GLY A 37 -20.33 -0.40 -2.66
C GLY A 37 -18.82 -0.65 -2.69
N ALA A 38 -18.11 0.24 -3.35
CA ALA A 38 -16.66 0.18 -3.49
C ALA A 38 -15.98 0.31 -2.12
N LEU A 39 -14.96 -0.53 -1.89
CA LEU A 39 -14.02 -0.33 -0.79
C LEU A 39 -12.97 0.72 -1.17
N THR A 40 -12.38 1.37 -0.19
CA THR A 40 -11.21 2.22 -0.41
C THR A 40 -9.95 1.36 -0.32
N GLU A 41 -9.12 1.35 -1.36
CA GLU A 41 -7.85 0.60 -1.34
C GLU A 41 -6.79 1.35 -0.53
N ALA A 42 -6.15 0.68 0.43
CA ALA A 42 -4.84 1.09 0.95
C ALA A 42 -3.75 0.23 0.30
N GLY A 43 -2.90 0.87 -0.48
CA GLY A 43 -1.79 0.23 -1.17
C GLY A 43 -0.65 -0.13 -0.21
N CYS A 44 0.19 -1.08 -0.61
CA CYS A 44 1.31 -1.55 0.19
C CYS A 44 2.65 -0.95 -0.29
N TRP A 45 3.25 -0.06 0.50
CA TRP A 45 4.55 0.55 0.19
C TRP A 45 5.70 -0.47 0.14
N ALA A 46 5.60 -1.60 0.86
CA ALA A 46 6.63 -2.64 0.80
C ALA A 46 6.75 -3.24 -0.61
N HIS A 47 5.61 -3.43 -1.29
CA HIS A 47 5.57 -3.93 -2.67
C HIS A 47 6.07 -2.90 -3.68
N ALA A 48 5.67 -1.64 -3.52
CA ALA A 48 6.17 -0.52 -4.33
C ALA A 48 7.69 -0.38 -4.20
N ARG A 49 8.21 -0.38 -2.96
CA ARG A 49 9.64 -0.29 -2.64
C ARG A 49 10.44 -1.43 -3.25
N ARG A 50 9.94 -2.68 -3.17
CA ARG A 50 10.63 -3.86 -3.72
C ARG A 50 10.92 -3.71 -5.21
N LYS A 51 9.98 -3.17 -5.99
CA LYS A 51 10.18 -2.95 -7.43
C LYS A 51 11.33 -1.99 -7.74
N ILE A 52 11.47 -0.90 -6.99
CA ILE A 52 12.61 0.02 -7.14
C ILE A 52 13.90 -0.65 -6.67
N HIS A 53 13.84 -1.34 -5.53
CA HIS A 53 14.98 -2.04 -4.95
C HIS A 53 15.57 -3.09 -5.90
N ASP A 54 14.75 -3.92 -6.53
CA ASP A 54 15.20 -4.94 -7.49
C ASP A 54 15.95 -4.31 -8.68
N VAL A 55 15.52 -3.13 -9.12
CA VAL A 55 16.23 -2.36 -10.14
C VAL A 55 17.55 -1.82 -9.60
N TYR A 56 17.56 -1.23 -8.40
CA TYR A 56 18.78 -0.73 -7.77
C TYR A 56 19.84 -1.81 -7.58
N ILE A 57 19.47 -3.00 -7.10
CA ILE A 57 20.41 -4.13 -6.93
C ILE A 57 21.07 -4.50 -8.26
N SER A 58 20.32 -4.47 -9.37
CA SER A 58 20.84 -4.82 -10.69
C SER A 58 21.61 -3.71 -11.42
N THR A 59 21.33 -2.44 -11.12
CA THR A 59 21.83 -1.30 -11.93
C THR A 59 22.67 -0.30 -11.15
N LYS A 60 22.56 -0.27 -9.82
CA LYS A 60 23.11 0.78 -8.96
C LYS A 60 22.75 2.19 -9.42
N SER A 61 21.55 2.35 -9.99
CA SER A 61 21.05 3.64 -10.47
C SER A 61 20.93 4.64 -9.33
N ALA A 62 21.58 5.80 -9.47
CA ALA A 62 21.46 6.92 -8.53
C ALA A 62 20.01 7.38 -8.35
N THR A 63 19.22 7.38 -9.43
CA THR A 63 17.79 7.70 -9.37
C THR A 63 17.00 6.69 -8.54
N ALA A 64 17.34 5.40 -8.64
CA ALA A 64 16.68 4.37 -7.83
C ALA A 64 17.08 4.51 -6.35
N GLU A 65 18.34 4.83 -6.07
CA GLU A 65 18.84 5.11 -4.72
C GLU A 65 18.15 6.31 -4.08
N GLU A 66 18.03 7.41 -4.82
CA GLU A 66 17.33 8.63 -4.38
C GLU A 66 15.86 8.34 -4.03
N ALA A 67 15.15 7.59 -4.88
CA ALA A 67 13.79 7.17 -4.61
C ALA A 67 13.69 6.24 -3.38
N LEU A 68 14.63 5.30 -3.21
CA LEU A 68 14.68 4.43 -2.04
C LEU A 68 14.96 5.20 -0.75
N LYS A 69 15.75 6.27 -0.80
CA LYS A 69 16.01 7.14 0.33
C LYS A 69 14.74 7.83 0.81
N LEU A 70 13.97 8.44 -0.09
CA LEU A 70 12.68 9.07 0.24
C LEU A 70 11.68 8.06 0.83
N ILE A 71 11.63 6.84 0.29
CA ILE A 71 10.80 5.78 0.87
C ILE A 71 11.34 5.34 2.25
N GLY A 72 12.65 5.34 2.44
CA GLY A 72 13.28 5.08 3.75
C GLY A 72 12.90 6.12 4.80
N GLU A 73 12.91 7.41 4.43
CA GLU A 73 12.45 8.52 5.28
C GLU A 73 10.98 8.37 5.64
N LEU A 74 10.13 7.93 4.70
CA LEU A 74 8.72 7.64 4.97
C LEU A 74 8.59 6.56 6.05
N TYR A 75 9.37 5.48 5.94
CA TYR A 75 9.36 4.41 6.93
C TYR A 75 9.93 4.82 8.30
N ALA A 76 10.85 5.79 8.34
CA ALA A 76 11.32 6.36 9.60
C ALA A 76 10.18 7.10 10.32
N ILE A 77 9.43 7.94 9.61
CA ILE A 77 8.24 8.62 10.16
C ILE A 77 7.23 7.59 10.67
N GLU A 78 6.89 6.58 9.87
CA GLU A 78 5.93 5.55 10.25
C GLU A 78 6.39 4.69 11.44
N HIS A 79 7.71 4.56 11.63
CA HIS A 79 8.26 3.89 12.81
C HIS A 79 8.09 4.72 14.07
N GLU A 80 8.35 6.03 14.00
CA GLU A 80 8.24 6.95 15.12
C GLU A 80 6.80 7.11 15.64
N ILE A 81 5.82 7.14 14.72
CA ILE A 81 4.42 7.31 15.10
C ILE A 81 3.69 6.01 15.44
N ARG A 82 4.38 4.86 15.36
CA ARG A 82 3.75 3.56 15.61
C ARG A 82 3.33 3.44 17.08
N GLY A 83 2.07 3.09 17.29
CA GLY A 83 1.49 2.94 18.63
C GLY A 83 0.95 4.24 19.23
N LEU A 84 1.13 5.38 18.56
CA LEU A 84 0.47 6.63 18.94
C LEU A 84 -1.04 6.57 18.64
N PRO A 85 -1.84 7.43 19.29
CA PRO A 85 -3.26 7.58 18.97
C PRO A 85 -3.49 7.90 17.50
N VAL A 86 -4.62 7.41 16.95
CA VAL A 86 -5.02 7.57 15.54
C VAL A 86 -4.95 9.03 15.06
N SER A 87 -5.40 9.97 15.90
CA SER A 87 -5.38 11.42 15.60
C SER A 87 -3.96 11.98 15.50
N GLU A 88 -3.05 11.56 16.37
CA GLU A 88 -1.65 11.99 16.36
C GLU A 88 -0.90 11.43 15.14
N ARG A 89 -1.12 10.15 14.83
CA ARG A 89 -0.60 9.52 13.61
C ARG A 89 -1.05 10.30 12.38
N LEU A 90 -2.34 10.63 12.30
CA LEU A 90 -2.90 11.40 11.19
C LEU A 90 -2.25 12.79 11.10
N ALA A 91 -2.13 13.51 12.20
CA ALA A 91 -1.50 14.83 12.22
C ALA A 91 -0.06 14.80 11.71
N VAL A 92 0.75 13.84 12.16
CA VAL A 92 2.14 13.68 11.69
C VAL A 92 2.19 13.30 10.21
N ARG A 93 1.33 12.38 9.75
CA ARG A 93 1.27 12.00 8.33
C ARG A 93 0.91 13.18 7.42
N GLN A 94 -0.04 14.02 7.83
CA GLN A 94 -0.40 15.23 7.10
C GLN A 94 0.78 16.23 7.05
N MET A 95 1.49 16.40 8.16
CA MET A 95 2.58 17.37 8.28
C MET A 95 3.89 16.92 7.62
N GLN A 96 4.21 15.62 7.65
CA GLN A 96 5.52 15.09 7.27
C GLN A 96 5.43 14.09 6.10
N SER A 97 4.60 13.05 6.21
CA SER A 97 4.51 12.00 5.18
C SER A 97 3.98 12.54 3.85
N LYS A 98 2.93 13.38 3.86
CA LYS A 98 2.35 13.95 2.63
C LYS A 98 3.32 14.83 1.83
N PRO A 99 4.06 15.78 2.43
CA PRO A 99 5.09 16.52 1.71
C PRO A 99 6.17 15.61 1.13
N LEU A 100 6.60 14.59 1.88
CA LEU A 100 7.62 13.64 1.43
C LEU A 100 7.13 12.82 0.21
N LEU A 101 5.90 12.32 0.25
CA LEU A 101 5.27 11.64 -0.88
C LEU A 101 5.13 12.56 -2.09
N THR A 102 4.79 13.83 -1.87
CA THR A 102 4.74 14.82 -2.96
C THR A 102 6.10 15.00 -3.62
N SER A 103 7.18 15.08 -2.83
CA SER A 103 8.55 15.13 -3.35
C SER A 103 8.92 13.88 -4.13
N LEU A 104 8.58 12.70 -3.63
CA LEU A 104 8.79 11.43 -4.33
C LEU A 104 8.04 11.38 -5.66
N TYR A 105 6.79 11.84 -5.70
CA TYR A 105 6.00 11.90 -6.92
C TYR A 105 6.60 12.84 -7.98
N LYS A 106 7.08 14.02 -7.54
CA LYS A 106 7.78 14.97 -8.42
C LYS A 106 9.06 14.36 -8.98
N LEU A 107 9.89 13.76 -8.12
CA LEU A 107 11.11 13.06 -8.53
C LEU A 107 10.82 12.01 -9.62
N MET A 108 9.80 11.17 -9.41
CA MET A 108 9.43 10.16 -10.41
C MET A 108 9.01 10.79 -11.74
N GLN A 109 8.23 11.87 -11.72
CA GLN A 109 7.82 12.57 -12.96
C GLN A 109 9.02 13.14 -13.72
N GLU A 110 9.87 13.88 -13.03
CA GLU A 110 11.04 14.52 -13.63
C GLU A 110 11.98 13.48 -14.26
N LYS A 111 12.26 12.40 -13.52
CA LYS A 111 13.19 11.36 -13.96
C LYS A 111 12.57 10.48 -15.04
N GLU A 112 11.27 10.22 -15.01
CA GLU A 112 10.60 9.41 -16.03
C GLU A 112 10.88 9.92 -17.44
N HIS A 113 10.89 11.23 -17.68
CA HIS A 113 11.19 11.82 -19.00
C HIS A 113 12.61 11.52 -19.50
N THR A 114 13.57 11.37 -18.59
CA THR A 114 14.99 11.12 -18.92
C THR A 114 15.33 9.65 -19.13
N LEU A 115 14.49 8.74 -18.62
CA LEU A 115 14.73 7.30 -18.73
C LEU A 115 14.38 6.78 -20.14
N SER A 116 14.99 5.67 -20.57
CA SER A 116 14.58 5.00 -21.81
C SER A 116 13.22 4.30 -21.63
N LYS A 117 12.46 4.12 -22.73
CA LYS A 117 11.19 3.36 -22.75
C LYS A 117 11.34 1.91 -22.29
N LYS A 118 12.53 1.31 -22.42
CA LYS A 118 12.83 -0.07 -22.00
C LYS A 118 13.46 -0.15 -20.60
N CYS A 119 13.51 0.96 -19.86
CA CYS A 119 14.15 1.00 -18.55
C CYS A 119 13.25 0.38 -17.48
N ARG A 120 13.74 -0.66 -16.80
CA ARG A 120 13.01 -1.30 -15.69
C ARG A 120 12.67 -0.33 -14.55
N LEU A 121 13.47 0.71 -14.33
CA LEU A 121 13.16 1.74 -13.34
C LEU A 121 11.92 2.55 -13.73
N ARG A 122 11.77 2.86 -15.01
CA ARG A 122 10.57 3.54 -15.54
C ARG A 122 9.33 2.66 -15.32
N ASP A 123 9.44 1.35 -15.51
CA ASP A 123 8.31 0.43 -15.25
C ASP A 123 7.95 0.39 -13.76
N ALA A 124 8.94 0.44 -12.86
CA ALA A 124 8.71 0.55 -11.43
C ALA A 124 7.99 1.87 -11.05
N PHE A 125 8.43 3.01 -11.60
CA PHE A 125 7.77 4.30 -11.37
C PHE A 125 6.35 4.34 -11.93
N ARG A 126 6.13 3.81 -13.14
CA ARG A 126 4.78 3.69 -13.72
C ARG A 126 3.85 2.85 -12.87
N TYR A 127 4.35 1.74 -12.30
CA TYR A 127 3.57 0.95 -11.36
C TYR A 127 3.17 1.78 -10.13
N ILE A 128 4.12 2.47 -9.50
CA ILE A 128 3.84 3.30 -8.32
C ILE A 128 2.83 4.40 -8.65
N ARG A 129 3.00 5.08 -9.79
CA ARG A 129 2.07 6.11 -10.27
C ARG A 129 0.66 5.56 -10.52
N LYS A 130 0.55 4.38 -11.13
CA LYS A 130 -0.75 3.71 -11.37
C LYS A 130 -1.50 3.47 -10.05
N HIS A 131 -0.78 3.14 -8.98
CA HIS A 131 -1.36 2.84 -7.67
C HIS A 131 -1.23 4.00 -6.67
N TRP A 132 -0.95 5.23 -7.14
CA TRP A 132 -0.58 6.35 -6.28
C TRP A 132 -1.65 6.71 -5.25
N VAL A 133 -2.91 6.76 -5.68
CA VAL A 133 -4.05 7.08 -4.81
C VAL A 133 -4.13 6.05 -3.67
N ALA A 134 -4.14 4.76 -4.00
CA ALA A 134 -4.15 3.69 -3.00
C ALA A 134 -2.94 3.77 -2.05
N LEU A 135 -1.75 4.02 -2.59
CA LEU A 135 -0.52 4.19 -1.80
C LEU A 135 -0.54 5.42 -0.88
N CYS A 136 -1.38 6.42 -1.14
CA CYS A 136 -1.47 7.63 -0.32
C CYS A 136 -2.63 7.59 0.70
N ASN A 137 -3.62 6.71 0.53
CA ASN A 137 -4.82 6.71 1.38
C ASN A 137 -4.53 6.51 2.87
N PHE A 138 -3.42 5.83 3.24
CA PHE A 138 -3.01 5.71 4.65
C PHE A 138 -2.64 7.07 5.29
N CYS A 139 -2.29 8.09 4.49
CA CYS A 139 -2.05 9.43 5.02
C CYS A 139 -3.33 10.12 5.50
N ASP A 140 -4.49 9.71 4.98
CA ASP A 140 -5.80 10.28 5.30
C ASP A 140 -6.61 9.41 6.26
N ASP A 141 -6.15 8.18 6.52
CA ASP A 141 -6.76 7.24 7.46
C ASP A 141 -5.72 6.81 8.52
N GLY A 142 -5.93 7.23 9.78
CA GLY A 142 -5.00 6.94 10.88
C GLY A 142 -5.03 5.48 11.38
N LEU A 143 -5.99 4.65 10.94
CA LEU A 143 -6.04 3.22 11.23
C LEU A 143 -5.29 2.40 10.17
N ALA A 144 -5.21 2.91 8.94
CA ALA A 144 -4.44 2.26 7.88
C ALA A 144 -2.93 2.30 8.15
N GLU A 145 -2.25 1.21 7.84
CA GLU A 145 -0.80 1.11 7.87
C GLU A 145 -0.21 1.45 6.49
N ALA A 146 1.06 1.88 6.44
CA ALA A 146 1.75 2.10 5.17
C ALA A 146 2.05 0.79 4.40
N ASP A 147 2.07 -0.36 5.08
CA ASP A 147 2.21 -1.68 4.46
C ASP A 147 1.43 -2.78 5.20
N ASN A 148 1.18 -3.89 4.50
CA ASN A 148 0.45 -5.04 5.03
C ASN A 148 1.38 -6.10 5.65
N ASN A 149 2.65 -5.79 5.95
CA ASN A 149 3.62 -6.81 6.39
C ASN A 149 3.19 -7.49 7.69
N THR A 150 2.53 -6.77 8.59
CA THR A 150 2.00 -7.33 9.84
C THR A 150 0.92 -8.37 9.57
N ALA A 151 0.03 -8.09 8.62
CA ALA A 151 -1.01 -9.01 8.17
C ALA A 151 -0.40 -10.26 7.51
N GLU A 152 0.58 -10.08 6.63
CA GLU A 152 1.29 -11.19 6.01
C GLU A 152 1.98 -12.08 7.04
N ARG A 153 2.65 -11.48 8.04
CA ARG A 153 3.31 -12.23 9.12
C ARG A 153 2.31 -13.03 9.96
N ALA A 154 1.17 -12.43 10.32
CA ALA A 154 0.13 -13.10 11.09
C ALA A 154 -0.43 -14.31 10.32
N LEU A 155 -0.68 -14.15 9.02
CA LEU A 155 -1.16 -15.25 8.18
C LEU A 155 -0.11 -16.33 7.96
N ARG A 156 1.16 -15.97 7.80
CA ARG A 156 2.24 -16.96 7.74
C ARG A 156 2.29 -17.81 9.01
N ALA A 157 2.10 -17.21 10.19
CA ALA A 157 2.05 -17.96 11.44
C ALA A 157 0.88 -18.97 11.49
N VAL A 158 -0.29 -18.60 10.94
CA VAL A 158 -1.46 -19.49 10.83
C VAL A 158 -1.30 -20.55 9.73
N CYS A 159 -0.53 -20.25 8.68
CA CYS A 159 -0.31 -21.12 7.51
C CYS A 159 0.87 -22.10 7.64
N LEU A 160 1.59 -22.13 8.78
CA LEU A 160 2.66 -23.11 9.05
C LEU A 160 2.09 -24.54 8.99
N GLY A 161 2.11 -25.16 7.79
CA GLY A 161 1.61 -26.50 7.53
C GLY A 161 0.87 -26.71 6.20
N LYS A 162 0.56 -25.66 5.41
CA LYS A 162 -0.17 -25.79 4.13
C LYS A 162 0.68 -25.33 2.94
N LYS A 163 0.80 -26.17 1.91
CA LYS A 163 1.64 -25.97 0.71
C LYS A 163 1.18 -24.83 -0.23
N THR A 164 0.03 -24.21 0.04
CA THR A 164 -0.56 -23.13 -0.76
C THR A 164 -1.13 -22.04 0.15
N CYS A 165 -0.26 -21.21 0.74
CA CYS A 165 -0.65 -19.89 1.24
C CYS A 165 0.13 -18.83 0.47
N SER A 166 -0.22 -18.64 -0.79
CA SER A 166 0.22 -17.47 -1.54
C SER A 166 -0.95 -16.50 -1.57
N SER A 167 -0.69 -15.26 -1.18
CA SER A 167 -1.44 -14.04 -1.54
C SER A 167 -2.86 -13.85 -0.98
N VAL A 168 -3.07 -13.73 0.33
CA VAL A 168 -4.23 -12.97 0.86
C VAL A 168 -3.92 -12.36 2.23
N ALA A 169 -3.10 -11.32 2.30
CA ALA A 169 -2.94 -10.52 3.52
C ALA A 169 -3.81 -9.27 3.44
N ILE A 170 -5.10 -9.46 3.72
CA ILE A 170 -6.09 -8.41 3.81
C ILE A 170 -6.15 -7.96 5.26
N THR A 171 -5.81 -6.71 5.55
CA THR A 171 -6.21 -6.06 6.81
C THR A 171 -7.33 -5.09 6.49
N ALA A 172 -8.49 -5.35 7.08
CA ALA A 172 -9.59 -4.42 7.10
C ALA A 172 -9.35 -3.45 8.27
N ALA A 173 -9.18 -2.16 7.98
CA ALA A 173 -9.35 -1.12 8.99
C ALA A 173 -10.81 -0.68 8.90
N SER A 174 -11.62 -1.12 9.85
CA SER A 174 -13.01 -0.70 9.95
C SER A 174 -13.07 0.71 10.53
N VAL A 175 -13.54 1.68 9.74
CA VAL A 175 -14.12 2.90 10.31
C VAL A 175 -15.59 2.58 10.56
N GLU A 176 -15.95 2.27 11.80
CA GLU A 176 -17.33 2.42 12.23
C GLU A 176 -17.64 3.92 12.20
N HIS A 177 -18.20 4.40 11.09
CA HIS A 177 -18.95 5.65 11.14
C HIS A 177 -20.15 5.36 12.03
N CYS A 178 -20.01 5.64 13.33
CA CYS A 178 -21.12 5.85 14.22
C CYS A 178 -21.94 6.99 13.58
N CYS A 179 -22.99 6.65 12.85
CA CYS A 179 -24.07 7.57 12.58
C CYS A 179 -24.68 7.94 13.95
N THR A 180 -24.15 8.98 14.57
CA THR A 180 -24.83 9.70 15.64
C THR A 180 -25.79 10.70 15.01
N GLY A 181 -27.09 10.51 15.27
CA GLY A 181 -28.15 11.49 15.04
C GLY A 181 -29.22 11.03 14.08
#